data_AF-G7VSC3-F1
#
_entry.id   AF-G7VSC3-F1
#
_cell.length_a   1.000
_cell.length_b   1.000
_cell.length_c   1.000
_cell.angle_alpha   90.00
_cell.angle_beta   90.00
_cell.angle_gamma   90.00
#
_symmetry.space_group_name_H-M   'P 1'
#
loop_
_entity.id
_entity.type
_entity.pdbx_description
1 polymer ?
#
loop_
_entity_poly.entity_id
_entity_poly.type
_entity_poly.pdbx_seq_one_letter_code
_entity_poly.pdbx_strand_id
1 'polypeptide(L)'
;MARTQTQKALSKAKRAGNYCSAQSRKTNDHYGEISQHVRMKPTKQEQLQRIKHKKRIVQSDASFFAFCAIILFPVVKKGLDNNYHSC
;
A
#
# COMPACT_ATOMS: atom_id res chain seq x y z
N MET A 1 23.89 15.90 -14.76
CA MET A 1 24.42 14.54 -14.98
C MET A 1 25.26 14.52 -16.25
N ALA A 2 26.49 14.04 -16.19
CA ALA A 2 27.32 13.87 -17.37
C ALA A 2 26.83 12.66 -18.19
N ARG A 3 26.76 12.80 -19.52
CA ARG A 3 26.41 11.70 -20.42
C ARG A 3 27.56 10.69 -20.50
N THR A 4 27.23 9.40 -20.51
CA THR A 4 28.22 8.34 -20.69
C THR A 4 28.83 8.39 -22.09
N GLN A 5 30.04 7.86 -22.24
CA GLN A 5 30.75 7.83 -23.52
C GLN A 5 29.96 7.08 -24.61
N THR A 6 29.25 6.01 -24.24
CA THR A 6 28.41 5.21 -25.14
C THR A 6 27.21 6.00 -25.67
N GLN A 7 26.54 6.78 -24.80
CA GLN A 7 25.43 7.66 -25.22
C GLN A 7 25.90 8.75 -26.19
N LYS A 8 27.12 9.29 -25.98
CA LYS A 8 27.72 10.26 -26.90
C LYS A 8 28.04 9.65 -28.26
N ALA A 9 28.57 8.42 -28.28
CA ALA A 9 28.86 7.69 -29.51
C ALA A 9 27.60 7.39 -30.32
N LEU A 10 26.53 6.91 -29.67
CA LEU A 10 25.22 6.70 -30.29
C LEU A 10 24.65 7.99 -30.90
N SER A 11 24.73 9.11 -30.17
CA SER A 11 24.27 10.41 -30.67
C SER A 11 25.06 10.90 -31.88
N LYS A 12 26.38 10.63 -31.94
CA LYS A 12 27.23 10.98 -33.09
C LYS A 12 26.87 10.14 -34.31
N ALA A 13 26.69 8.82 -34.15
CA ALA A 13 26.29 7.93 -35.23
C ALA A 13 24.93 8.32 -35.82
N LYS A 14 23.94 8.58 -34.95
CA LYS A 14 22.60 9.04 -35.38
C LYS A 14 22.65 10.32 -36.22
N ARG A 15 23.49 11.30 -35.84
CA ARG A 15 23.68 12.54 -36.60
C ARG A 15 24.37 12.32 -37.94
N ALA A 16 25.29 11.37 -38.01
CA ALA A 16 25.99 11.03 -39.24
C ALA A 16 25.17 10.14 -40.19
N GLY A 17 23.95 9.73 -39.81
CA GLY A 17 23.16 8.76 -40.56
C GLY A 17 23.73 7.34 -40.54
N ASN A 18 24.74 7.09 -39.70
CA ASN A 18 25.43 5.80 -39.64
C ASN A 18 24.74 4.87 -38.66
N TYR A 19 24.63 3.61 -39.06
CA TYR A 19 24.11 2.55 -38.21
C TYR A 19 25.10 2.19 -37.10
N CYS A 20 24.62 2.08 -35.86
CA CYS A 20 25.39 1.59 -34.72
C CYS A 20 24.71 0.34 -34.16
N SER A 21 25.47 -0.73 -33.92
CA SER A 21 24.94 -1.99 -33.38
C SER A 21 24.21 -1.81 -32.05
N ALA A 22 24.61 -0.83 -31.23
CA ALA A 22 23.95 -0.50 -29.97
C ALA A 22 22.53 0.10 -30.16
N GLN A 23 22.18 0.57 -31.36
CA GLN A 23 20.85 1.08 -31.72
C GLN A 23 19.85 -0.04 -32.01
N SER A 24 20.32 -1.25 -32.34
CA SER A 24 19.49 -2.45 -32.53
C SER A 24 19.24 -3.22 -31.23
N ARG A 25 19.77 -2.75 -30.10
CA ARG A 25 19.48 -3.35 -28.79
C ARG A 25 18.05 -3.05 -28.39
N LYS A 26 17.40 -4.02 -27.75
CA LYS A 26 16.04 -3.87 -27.19
C LYS A 26 15.99 -2.62 -26.29
N THR A 27 15.11 -1.70 -26.64
CA THR A 27 14.83 -0.47 -25.88
C THR A 27 13.89 -0.74 -24.71
N ASN A 28 13.62 0.29 -23.92
CA ASN A 28 12.67 0.23 -22.80
C ASN A 28 11.26 -0.23 -23.23
N ASP A 29 10.92 -0.12 -24.52
CA ASP A 29 9.66 -0.62 -25.06
C ASP A 29 9.52 -2.15 -24.94
N HIS A 30 10.65 -2.87 -24.84
CA HIS A 30 10.72 -4.31 -24.56
C HIS A 30 10.84 -4.62 -23.06
N TYR A 31 10.35 -3.75 -22.18
CA TYR A 31 10.51 -3.87 -20.73
C TYR A 31 10.13 -5.25 -20.18
N GLY A 32 9.08 -5.87 -20.75
CA GLY A 32 8.63 -7.22 -20.37
C GLY A 32 9.66 -8.32 -20.66
N GLU A 33 10.48 -8.16 -21.69
CA GLU A 33 11.55 -9.11 -22.07
C GLU A 33 12.87 -8.82 -21.34
N ILE A 34 13.06 -7.57 -20.89
CA ILE A 34 14.26 -7.11 -20.17
C ILE A 34 14.15 -7.36 -18.67
N SER A 35 12.95 -7.30 -18.11
CA SER A 35 12.67 -7.53 -16.70
C SER A 35 12.74 -9.02 -16.36
N GLN A 36 13.95 -9.58 -16.32
CA GLN A 36 14.23 -10.98 -15.97
C GLN A 36 14.24 -11.24 -14.46
N HIS A 37 14.15 -10.19 -13.63
CA HIS A 37 14.16 -10.37 -12.18
C HIS A 37 12.85 -11.00 -11.70
N VAL A 38 12.97 -11.97 -10.80
CA VAL A 38 11.82 -12.57 -10.15
C VAL A 38 11.19 -11.53 -9.23
N ARG A 39 9.92 -11.20 -9.47
CA ARG A 39 9.14 -10.33 -8.58
C ARG A 39 8.74 -11.14 -7.35
N MET A 40 9.50 -10.99 -6.28
CA MET A 40 9.18 -11.61 -5.00
C MET A 40 8.20 -10.73 -4.21
N LYS A 41 7.20 -11.34 -3.59
CA LYS A 41 6.35 -10.65 -2.63
C LYS A 41 7.17 -10.32 -1.37
N PRO A 42 6.93 -9.17 -0.72
CA PRO A 42 7.65 -8.81 0.50
C PRO A 42 7.37 -9.84 1.60
N THR A 43 8.37 -10.09 2.43
CA THR A 43 8.25 -11.08 3.51
C THR A 43 7.29 -10.60 4.60
N LYS A 44 6.79 -11.53 5.45
CA LYS A 44 5.89 -11.16 6.56
C LYS A 44 6.50 -10.09 7.47
N GLN A 45 7.81 -10.13 7.69
CA GLN A 45 8.52 -9.13 8.49
C GLN A 45 8.54 -7.75 7.81
N GLU A 46 8.82 -7.69 6.51
CA GLU A 46 8.77 -6.44 5.73
C GLU A 46 7.36 -5.85 5.65
N GLN A 47 6.33 -6.70 5.60
CA GLN A 47 4.93 -6.25 5.60
C GLN A 47 4.50 -5.67 6.95
N LEU A 48 4.90 -6.30 8.06
CA LEU A 48 4.58 -5.85 9.42
C LEU A 48 5.33 -4.57 9.81
N GLN A 49 6.51 -4.33 9.24
CA GLN A 49 7.22 -3.05 9.42
C GLN A 49 6.65 -1.94 8.54
N ARG A 50 6.02 -2.29 7.41
CA ARG A 50 5.34 -1.35 6.51
C ARG A 50 3.86 -1.17 6.88
N ILE A 51 3.55 -0.92 8.16
CA ILE A 51 2.21 -0.50 8.57
C ILE A 51 1.97 0.90 8.01
N LYS A 52 1.46 0.98 6.78
CA LYS A 52 1.14 2.23 6.08
C LYS A 52 0.04 3.03 6.78
N HIS A 53 -0.87 2.33 7.47
CA HIS A 53 -2.00 2.95 8.16
C HIS A 53 -1.91 2.59 9.65
N LYS A 54 -1.42 3.53 10.46
CA LYS A 54 -1.42 3.40 11.91
C LYS A 54 -2.86 3.50 12.40
N LYS A 55 -3.46 2.40 12.87
CA LYS A 55 -4.72 2.49 13.61
C LYS A 55 -4.47 3.34 14.84
N ARG A 56 -5.14 4.49 14.95
CA ARG A 56 -5.18 5.22 16.22
C ARG A 56 -5.92 4.31 17.18
N ILE A 57 -5.20 3.77 18.17
CA ILE A 57 -5.82 3.24 19.39
C ILE A 57 -6.34 4.49 20.10
N VAL A 58 -7.52 4.94 19.70
CA VAL A 58 -8.24 5.95 20.46
C VAL A 58 -8.58 5.25 21.77
N GLN A 59 -8.23 5.90 22.88
CA GLN A 59 -8.53 5.53 24.26
C GLN A 59 -10.05 5.57 24.55
N SER A 60 -10.88 5.26 23.55
CA SER A 60 -12.34 5.29 23.54
C SER A 60 -12.95 3.92 23.84
N ASP A 61 -12.14 2.86 23.98
CA ASP A 61 -12.68 1.57 24.38
C ASP A 61 -13.34 1.68 25.77
N ALA A 62 -12.72 2.42 26.70
CA ALA A 62 -13.31 2.70 28.00
C ALA A 62 -14.64 3.47 27.91
N SER A 63 -14.76 4.45 27.00
CA SER A 63 -16.00 5.23 26.84
C SER A 63 -17.10 4.45 26.14
N PHE A 64 -16.79 3.55 25.21
CA PHE A 64 -17.79 2.67 24.58
C PHE A 64 -18.34 1.65 25.59
N PHE A 65 -17.46 1.00 26.37
CA PHE A 65 -17.89 0.10 27.45
C PHE A 65 -18.69 0.84 28.53
N ALA A 66 -18.28 2.05 28.94
CA ALA A 66 -19.02 2.85 29.91
C ALA A 66 -20.40 3.29 29.38
N PHE A 67 -20.51 3.68 28.11
CA PHE A 67 -21.78 4.07 27.50
C PHE A 67 -22.75 2.88 27.43
N CYS A 68 -22.27 1.71 27.01
CA CYS A 68 -23.07 0.47 27.05
C CYS A 68 -23.49 0.11 28.48
N ALA A 69 -22.58 0.20 29.46
CA ALA A 69 -22.85 -0.13 30.86
C ALA A 69 -23.86 0.83 31.54
N ILE A 70 -23.72 2.14 31.30
CA ILE A 70 -24.51 3.16 32.00
C ILE A 70 -25.87 3.39 31.34
N ILE A 71 -25.97 3.28 30.01
CA ILE A 71 -27.20 3.65 29.31
C ILE A 71 -27.99 2.43 28.87
N LEU A 72 -27.34 1.40 28.34
CA LEU A 72 -28.05 0.25 27.75
C LEU A 72 -28.59 -0.71 28.81
N PHE A 73 -27.81 -1.03 29.84
CA PHE A 73 -28.24 -1.96 30.90
C PHE A 73 -29.48 -1.49 31.70
N PRO A 74 -29.57 -0.24 32.19
CA PRO A 74 -30.75 0.19 32.94
C PRO A 74 -31.99 0.37 32.06
N VAL A 75 -31.84 0.68 30.77
CA VAL A 75 -32.97 0.74 29.82
C VAL A 75 -33.55 -0.65 29.57
N VAL A 76 -32.71 -1.67 29.40
CA VAL A 76 -33.15 -3.07 29.25
C VAL A 76 -33.78 -3.61 30.54
N LYS A 77 -33.22 -3.28 31.72
CA LYS A 77 -33.84 -3.59 33.03
C LYS A 77 -35.22 -2.95 33.16
N LYS A 78 -35.33 -1.63 33.00
CA LYS A 78 -36.64 -0.92 33.04
C LYS A 78 -37.65 -1.49 32.05
N GLY A 79 -37.23 -1.91 30.86
CA GLY A 79 -38.10 -2.57 29.88
C GLY A 79 -38.67 -3.90 30.38
N LEU A 80 -37.89 -4.68 31.13
CA LEU A 80 -38.35 -5.91 31.78
C LEU A 80 -39.28 -5.60 32.96
N ASP A 81 -38.88 -4.69 33.85
CA ASP A 81 -39.60 -4.38 35.08
C ASP A 81 -41.03 -3.87 34.80
N ASN A 82 -41.18 -3.03 33.76
CA ASN A 82 -42.48 -2.51 33.34
C ASN A 82 -43.38 -3.57 32.66
N ASN A 83 -42.81 -4.68 32.18
CA ASN A 83 -43.58 -5.77 31.57
C ASN A 83 -44.20 -6.69 32.63
N TYR A 84 -43.59 -6.80 33.82
CA TYR A 84 -44.10 -7.63 34.92
C TYR A 84 -45.22 -6.96 35.75
N HIS A 85 -45.47 -5.66 35.57
CA HIS A 85 -46.49 -4.91 36.34
C HIS A 85 -47.83 -4.72 35.59
N SER A 86 -47.97 -5.25 34.37
CA SER A 86 -49.20 -5.23 33.57
C SER A 86 -49.93 -6.58 33.49
N CYS A 87 -49.78 -7.43 34.51
CA CYS A 87 -50.64 -8.60 34.74
C CYS A 87 -51.40 -8.43 36.05
#